data_AF-A0A0E3BEK4-F1
#
_entry.id   AF-A0A0E3BEK4-F1
#
_cell.length_a   1.000
_cell.length_b   1.000
_cell.length_c   1.000
_cell.angle_alpha   90.00
_cell.angle_beta   90.00
_cell.angle_gamma   90.00
#
_symmetry.space_group_name_H-M   'P 1'
#
loop_
_entity.id
_entity.type
_entity.pdbx_description
1 polymer ?
#
loop_
_entity_poly.entity_id
_entity_poly.type
_entity_poly.pdbx_seq_one_letter_code
_entity_poly.pdbx_strand_id
1 'polypeptide(L)'
;MSVASSLQALAANIDAALPQTQCTRCGYPDCASYAEAIASGEAAINQCPPGGQEGVRRLATITGRPELPLNAKNGLEAPRTLAVIDEAWCIGCTLCIKACPTDAILGANKRMHTVIAEHCTGCELCIPVCPVDCIELINASGEATGWSAWSAAQAEHARNRYGVHRQRTGRKANAPVRTTAQTAAEQAGAQADTPSAPATDKKATLAAILAKAKAQRAGA
;
A
#
# COMPACT_ATOMS: atom_id res chain seq x y z
N MET A 1 10.02 1.85 34.92
CA MET A 1 9.32 1.90 33.61
C MET A 1 8.04 1.11 33.74
N SER A 2 6.91 1.64 33.26
CA SER A 2 5.63 0.89 33.23
C SER A 2 5.66 -0.18 32.13
N VAL A 3 4.91 -1.27 32.29
CA VAL A 3 4.74 -2.33 31.27
C VAL A 3 4.25 -1.76 29.94
N ALA A 4 3.38 -0.74 29.98
CA ALA A 4 2.92 -0.04 28.79
C ALA A 4 4.08 0.66 28.05
N SER A 5 5.01 1.26 28.80
CA SER A 5 6.18 1.93 28.24
C SER A 5 7.17 0.95 27.62
N SER A 6 7.32 -0.27 28.16
CA SER A 6 8.17 -1.29 27.55
C SER A 6 7.58 -1.87 26.27
N LEU A 7 6.26 -2.07 26.21
CA LEU A 7 5.58 -2.53 24.99
C LEU A 7 5.67 -1.48 23.88
N GLN A 8 5.51 -0.20 24.22
CA GLN A 8 5.67 0.89 23.26
C GLN A 8 7.08 0.94 22.67
N ALA A 9 8.11 0.77 23.51
CA ALA A 9 9.51 0.75 23.08
C ALA A 9 9.80 -0.47 22.18
N LEU A 10 9.28 -1.65 22.53
CA LEU A 10 9.42 -2.85 21.72
C LEU A 10 8.73 -2.69 20.35
N ALA A 11 7.51 -2.16 20.32
CA ALA A 11 6.80 -1.86 19.08
C ALA A 11 7.59 -0.89 18.19
N ALA A 12 8.18 0.17 18.77
CA ALA A 12 9.01 1.10 18.03
C ALA A 12 10.26 0.45 17.42
N ASN A 13 10.91 -0.47 18.14
CA ASN A 13 12.07 -1.22 17.65
C ASN A 13 11.68 -2.20 16.52
N ILE A 14 10.53 -2.85 16.65
CA ILE A 14 10.00 -3.74 15.61
C ILE A 14 9.65 -2.93 14.35
N ASP A 15 8.94 -1.80 14.50
CA ASP A 15 8.58 -0.92 13.40
C ASP A 15 9.83 -0.47 12.62
N ALA A 16 10.87 -0.02 13.33
CA ALA A 16 12.15 0.37 12.72
C ALA A 16 12.87 -0.78 11.98
N ALA A 17 12.55 -2.04 12.29
CA ALA A 17 13.13 -3.21 11.65
C ALA A 17 12.34 -3.73 10.44
N LEU A 18 11.13 -3.21 10.21
CA LEU A 18 10.29 -3.59 9.06
C LEU A 18 10.71 -2.83 7.79
N PRO A 19 10.44 -3.37 6.57
CA PRO A 19 10.78 -2.70 5.31
C PRO A 19 9.99 -1.41 5.01
N GLN A 20 9.00 -1.06 5.84
CA GLN A 20 8.22 0.18 5.75
C GLN A 20 7.47 0.36 4.41
N THR A 21 7.06 -0.74 3.78
CA THR A 21 6.32 -0.70 2.52
C THR A 21 4.92 -0.13 2.64
N GLN A 22 4.27 -0.29 3.82
CA GLN A 22 2.88 0.06 4.06
C GLN A 22 1.87 -0.66 3.13
N CYS A 23 2.21 -1.87 2.66
CA CYS A 23 1.45 -2.58 1.63
C CYS A 23 0.23 -3.36 2.15
N THR A 24 0.02 -3.40 3.46
CA THR A 24 -1.10 -4.09 4.14
C THR A 24 -1.25 -5.59 3.88
N ARG A 25 -0.27 -6.24 3.22
CA ARG A 25 -0.31 -7.69 2.89
C ARG A 25 -0.41 -8.60 4.10
N CYS A 26 0.11 -8.16 5.25
CA CYS A 26 0.04 -8.89 6.51
C CYS A 26 -1.34 -8.80 7.20
N GLY A 27 -2.31 -8.08 6.63
CA GLY A 27 -3.63 -7.85 7.20
C GLY A 27 -3.74 -6.65 8.14
N TYR A 28 -2.61 -6.00 8.46
CA TYR A 28 -2.58 -4.78 9.27
C TYR A 28 -2.63 -3.52 8.38
N PRO A 29 -3.18 -2.41 8.89
CA PRO A 29 -3.36 -1.18 8.12
C PRO A 29 -2.04 -0.49 7.77
N ASP A 30 -1.01 -0.65 8.58
CA ASP A 30 0.35 -0.16 8.32
C ASP A 30 1.41 -0.96 9.10
N CYS A 31 2.69 -0.66 8.84
CA CYS A 31 3.81 -1.32 9.49
C CYS A 31 3.82 -1.09 11.01
N ALA A 32 3.43 0.10 11.47
CA ALA A 32 3.38 0.42 12.89
C ALA A 32 2.33 -0.41 13.63
N SER A 33 1.12 -0.56 13.07
CA SER A 33 0.09 -1.43 13.66
C SER A 33 0.49 -2.90 13.68
N TYR A 34 1.21 -3.40 12.67
CA TYR A 34 1.77 -4.75 12.74
C TYR A 34 2.83 -4.87 13.84
N ALA A 35 3.68 -3.86 14.00
CA ALA A 35 4.70 -3.84 15.03
C ALA A 35 4.13 -3.83 16.45
N GLU A 36 3.06 -3.05 16.68
CA GLU A 36 2.29 -3.02 17.93
C GLU A 36 1.70 -4.40 18.24
N ALA A 37 1.06 -5.04 17.26
CA ALA A 37 0.47 -6.36 17.44
C ALA A 37 1.53 -7.45 17.70
N ILE A 38 2.73 -7.36 17.09
CA ILE A 38 3.84 -8.24 17.47
C ILE A 38 4.21 -7.97 18.93
N ALA A 39 4.43 -6.72 19.32
CA ALA A 39 4.88 -6.37 20.66
C ALA A 39 3.89 -6.84 21.74
N SER A 40 2.59 -6.71 21.52
CA SER A 40 1.55 -7.20 22.44
C SER A 40 1.35 -8.72 22.42
N GLY A 41 1.94 -9.43 21.45
CA GLY A 41 1.80 -10.88 21.30
C GLY A 41 0.57 -11.32 20.51
N GLU A 42 -0.17 -10.40 19.92
CA GLU A 42 -1.36 -10.67 19.08
C GLU A 42 -0.99 -11.15 17.67
N ALA A 43 0.22 -10.83 17.20
CA ALA A 43 0.71 -11.24 15.88
C ALA A 43 2.00 -12.07 15.95
N ALA A 44 2.12 -13.03 15.04
CA ALA A 44 3.37 -13.73 14.78
C ALA A 44 4.37 -12.85 14.00
N ILE A 45 5.66 -13.13 14.13
CA ILE A 45 6.76 -12.35 13.53
C ILE A 45 7.01 -12.66 12.04
N ASN A 46 6.25 -13.59 11.45
CA ASN A 46 6.48 -14.13 10.11
C ASN A 46 5.42 -13.70 9.08
N GLN A 47 4.76 -12.56 9.30
CA GLN A 47 3.59 -12.17 8.50
C GLN A 47 3.91 -11.19 7.37
N CYS A 48 5.17 -10.73 7.23
CA CYS A 48 5.57 -9.67 6.30
C CYS A 48 6.34 -10.22 5.08
N PRO A 49 5.69 -10.47 3.93
CA PRO A 49 6.38 -10.93 2.71
C PRO A 49 7.48 -10.00 2.20
N PRO A 50 7.31 -8.66 2.21
CA PRO A 50 8.41 -7.76 1.84
C PRO A 50 9.64 -7.86 2.75
N GLY A 51 9.46 -8.32 3.98
CA GLY A 51 10.57 -8.58 4.90
C GLY A 51 11.26 -9.92 4.60
N GLY A 52 10.56 -10.87 3.99
CA GLY A 52 11.08 -12.19 3.68
C GLY A 52 11.55 -12.95 4.92
N GLN A 53 12.28 -14.05 4.70
CA GLN A 53 12.82 -14.85 5.81
C GLN A 53 13.84 -14.07 6.65
N GLU A 54 14.64 -13.21 6.02
CA GLU A 54 15.60 -12.36 6.73
C GLU A 54 14.90 -11.37 7.67
N GLY A 55 13.76 -10.81 7.26
CA GLY A 55 12.91 -9.99 8.11
C GLY A 55 12.43 -10.77 9.34
N VAL A 56 12.03 -12.03 9.17
CA VAL A 56 11.64 -12.88 10.31
C VAL A 56 12.79 -13.08 11.29
N ARG A 57 14.01 -13.34 10.82
CA ARG A 57 15.22 -13.44 11.68
C ARG A 57 15.49 -12.17 12.47
N ARG A 58 15.40 -11.03 11.83
CA ARG A 58 15.57 -9.71 12.48
C ARG A 58 14.55 -9.53 13.59
N LEU A 59 13.29 -9.85 13.32
CA LEU A 59 12.21 -9.76 14.31
C LEU A 59 12.36 -10.79 15.44
N ALA A 60 12.80 -12.00 15.14
CA ALA A 60 13.12 -13.03 16.15
C ALA A 60 14.19 -12.51 17.13
N THR A 61 15.24 -11.89 16.60
CA THR A 61 16.31 -11.27 17.41
C THR A 61 15.79 -10.16 18.32
N ILE A 62 14.93 -9.27 17.80
CA ILE A 62 14.36 -8.14 18.57
C ILE A 62 13.37 -8.62 19.64
N THR A 63 12.56 -9.62 19.32
CA THR A 63 11.47 -10.09 20.18
C THR A 63 11.86 -11.23 21.13
N GLY A 64 13.01 -11.86 20.90
CA GLY A 64 13.43 -13.08 21.61
C GLY A 64 12.59 -14.31 21.26
N ARG A 65 11.77 -14.26 20.21
CA ARG A 65 10.89 -15.37 19.78
C ARG A 65 11.64 -16.30 18.82
N PRO A 66 11.27 -17.60 18.75
CA PRO A 66 11.85 -18.50 17.76
C PRO A 66 11.53 -18.04 16.33
N GLU A 67 12.49 -18.22 15.43
CA GLU A 67 12.28 -18.00 13.99
C GLU A 67 11.20 -18.94 13.46
N LEU A 68 10.31 -18.41 12.63
CA LEU A 68 9.26 -19.16 11.95
C LEU A 68 9.45 -19.04 10.43
N PRO A 69 9.02 -20.02 9.62
CA PRO A 69 8.94 -19.85 8.17
C PRO A 69 8.01 -18.70 7.81
N LEU A 70 8.33 -17.92 6.77
CA LEU A 70 7.44 -16.88 6.25
C LEU A 70 6.02 -17.42 5.98
N ASN A 71 4.99 -16.69 6.42
CA ASN A 71 3.60 -17.09 6.19
C ASN A 71 3.18 -16.87 4.74
N ALA A 72 3.14 -17.94 3.96
CA ALA A 72 2.74 -17.92 2.55
C ALA A 72 1.32 -17.38 2.29
N LYS A 73 0.42 -17.37 3.29
CA LYS A 73 -0.94 -16.80 3.13
C LYS A 73 -0.94 -15.30 2.86
N ASN A 74 0.11 -14.59 3.30
CA ASN A 74 0.22 -13.15 3.12
C ASN A 74 0.98 -12.77 1.84
N GLY A 75 1.48 -13.76 1.10
CA GLY A 75 2.28 -13.57 -0.11
C GLY A 75 3.64 -14.26 -0.02
N LEU A 76 4.36 -14.23 -1.14
CA LEU A 76 5.68 -14.81 -1.28
C LEU A 76 6.78 -13.75 -1.12
N GLU A 77 7.96 -14.20 -0.72
CA GLU A 77 9.17 -13.40 -0.79
C GLU A 77 9.56 -13.19 -2.26
N ALA A 78 9.82 -11.95 -2.63
CA ALA A 78 10.13 -11.54 -4.01
C ALA A 78 11.04 -10.30 -4.02
N PRO A 79 11.68 -9.99 -5.16
CA PRO A 79 12.40 -8.73 -5.32
C PRO A 79 11.51 -7.52 -5.09
N ARG A 80 12.14 -6.43 -4.64
CA ARG A 80 11.47 -5.13 -4.50
C ARG A 80 11.21 -4.56 -5.88
N THR A 81 9.98 -4.13 -6.11
CA THR A 81 9.57 -3.48 -7.35
C THR A 81 9.29 -2.00 -7.15
N LEU A 82 9.33 -1.25 -8.25
CA LEU A 82 8.91 0.16 -8.28
C LEU A 82 7.79 0.31 -9.30
N ALA A 83 6.81 1.15 -8.96
CA ALA A 83 5.76 1.51 -9.88
C ALA A 83 6.31 2.45 -10.96
N VAL A 84 5.91 2.22 -12.21
CA VAL A 84 6.12 3.12 -13.35
C VAL A 84 4.77 3.41 -13.96
N ILE A 85 4.49 4.68 -14.23
CA ILE A 85 3.25 5.11 -14.88
C ILE A 85 3.55 5.33 -16.36
N ASP A 86 2.76 4.68 -17.20
CA ASP A 86 2.78 4.89 -18.63
C ASP A 86 2.04 6.19 -18.98
N GLU A 87 2.82 7.20 -19.35
CA GLU A 87 2.35 8.55 -19.61
C GLU A 87 1.37 8.63 -20.79
N ALA A 88 1.49 7.74 -21.78
CA ALA A 88 0.63 7.73 -22.96
C ALA A 88 -0.81 7.32 -22.61
N TRP A 89 -0.99 6.54 -21.55
CA TRP A 89 -2.30 6.03 -21.12
C TRP A 89 -2.85 6.74 -19.87
N CYS A 90 -2.02 7.50 -19.16
CA CYS A 90 -2.43 8.18 -17.94
C CYS A 90 -3.45 9.30 -18.22
N ILE A 91 -4.67 9.12 -17.71
CA ILE A 91 -5.77 10.11 -17.87
C ILE A 91 -5.80 11.20 -16.78
N GLY A 92 -4.83 11.25 -15.87
CA GLY A 92 -4.78 12.26 -14.80
C GLY A 92 -5.93 12.21 -13.79
N CYS A 93 -6.44 11.01 -13.46
CA CYS A 93 -7.60 10.83 -12.56
C CYS A 93 -7.34 11.07 -11.06
N THR A 94 -6.08 11.22 -10.65
CA THR A 94 -5.58 11.40 -9.26
C THR A 94 -5.83 10.26 -8.27
N LEU A 95 -6.42 9.13 -8.67
CA LEU A 95 -6.70 8.01 -7.75
C LEU A 95 -5.42 7.36 -7.21
N CYS A 96 -4.41 7.18 -8.05
CA CYS A 96 -3.10 6.65 -7.64
C CYS A 96 -2.40 7.56 -6.62
N ILE A 97 -2.49 8.89 -6.77
CA ILE A 97 -1.96 9.87 -5.79
C ILE A 97 -2.61 9.67 -4.42
N LYS A 98 -3.94 9.48 -4.38
CA LYS A 98 -4.69 9.27 -3.12
C LYS A 98 -4.39 7.92 -2.46
N ALA A 99 -4.02 6.92 -3.24
CA ALA A 99 -3.69 5.58 -2.75
C ALA A 99 -2.22 5.45 -2.30
N CYS A 100 -1.33 6.33 -2.76
CA CYS A 100 0.09 6.25 -2.45
C CYS A 100 0.35 6.67 -1.00
N PRO A 101 0.88 5.77 -0.14
CA PRO A 101 1.08 6.07 1.28
C PRO A 101 2.30 6.97 1.53
N THR A 102 3.24 7.07 0.58
CA THR A 102 4.50 7.83 0.76
C THR A 102 4.58 9.11 -0.09
N ASP A 103 3.48 9.48 -0.75
CA ASP A 103 3.44 10.60 -1.71
C ASP A 103 4.51 10.47 -2.81
N ALA A 104 4.74 9.25 -3.29
CA ALA A 104 5.70 8.97 -4.37
C ALA A 104 5.17 9.32 -5.76
N ILE A 105 3.86 9.51 -5.92
CA ILE A 105 3.23 9.81 -7.20
C ILE A 105 2.94 11.30 -7.29
N LEU A 106 3.45 11.95 -8.33
CA LEU A 106 3.27 13.38 -8.60
C LEU A 106 2.47 13.62 -9.87
N GLY A 107 1.74 14.73 -9.90
CA GLY A 107 1.04 15.25 -11.07
C GLY A 107 -0.20 16.02 -10.63
N ALA A 108 -1.11 16.28 -11.57
CA ALA A 108 -2.31 17.08 -11.33
C ALA A 108 -3.53 16.51 -12.03
N ASN A 109 -4.71 16.96 -11.63
CA ASN A 109 -5.96 16.56 -12.28
C ASN A 109 -5.91 16.90 -13.79
N LYS A 110 -6.27 15.93 -14.63
CA LYS A 110 -6.20 16.00 -16.10
C LYS A 110 -4.78 16.21 -16.66
N ARG A 111 -3.74 15.89 -15.89
CA ARG A 111 -2.33 15.87 -16.32
C ARG A 111 -1.75 14.49 -16.05
N MET A 112 -0.73 14.10 -16.84
CA MET A 112 -0.02 12.86 -16.61
C MET A 112 0.59 12.85 -15.21
N HIS A 113 0.64 11.67 -14.60
CA HIS A 113 1.34 11.47 -13.34
C HIS A 113 2.64 10.72 -13.59
N THR A 114 3.61 10.92 -12.70
CA THR A 114 4.89 10.20 -12.70
C THR A 114 5.23 9.72 -11.29
N VAL A 115 6.17 8.79 -11.18
CA VAL A 115 6.60 8.20 -9.91
C VAL A 115 8.01 8.68 -9.57
N ILE A 116 8.18 9.25 -8.39
CA ILE A 116 9.51 9.47 -7.80
C ILE A 116 10.01 8.13 -7.28
N ALA A 117 10.90 7.49 -8.03
CA ALA A 117 11.46 6.18 -7.73
C ALA A 117 12.01 6.06 -6.30
N GLU A 118 12.68 7.10 -5.81
CA GLU A 118 13.25 7.15 -4.45
C GLU A 118 12.20 7.06 -3.34
N HIS A 119 10.97 7.55 -3.58
CA HIS A 119 9.90 7.59 -2.58
C HIS A 119 8.97 6.37 -2.69
N CYS A 120 9.03 5.65 -3.81
CA CYS A 120 8.18 4.51 -4.05
C CYS A 120 8.69 3.29 -3.29
N THR A 121 7.80 2.65 -2.55
CA THR A 121 8.11 1.48 -1.73
C THR A 121 7.78 0.16 -2.40
N GLY A 122 7.19 0.17 -3.59
CA GLY A 122 6.67 -1.04 -4.23
C GLY A 122 5.45 -1.61 -3.50
N CYS A 123 4.65 -0.77 -2.83
CA CYS A 123 3.47 -1.23 -2.08
C CYS A 123 2.30 -1.71 -2.94
N GLU A 124 2.31 -1.40 -4.24
CA GLU A 124 1.32 -1.80 -5.25
C GLU A 124 -0.11 -1.26 -5.04
N LEU A 125 -0.37 -0.48 -3.99
CA LEU A 125 -1.70 0.09 -3.70
C LEU A 125 -2.25 0.99 -4.81
N CYS A 126 -1.38 1.50 -5.68
CA CYS A 126 -1.77 2.34 -6.82
C CYS A 126 -2.32 1.55 -8.02
N ILE A 127 -1.98 0.27 -8.17
CA ILE A 127 -2.40 -0.58 -9.30
C ILE A 127 -3.92 -0.77 -9.33
N PRO A 128 -4.57 -1.31 -8.26
CA PRO A 128 -5.99 -1.62 -8.32
C PRO A 128 -6.89 -0.39 -8.42
N VAL A 129 -6.37 0.81 -8.12
CA VAL A 129 -7.13 2.06 -8.23
C VAL A 129 -6.99 2.74 -9.58
N CYS A 130 -6.12 2.25 -10.46
CA CYS A 130 -5.91 2.82 -11.79
C CYS A 130 -7.01 2.35 -12.77
N PRO A 131 -7.90 3.24 -13.24
CA PRO A 131 -9.06 2.84 -14.04
C PRO A 131 -8.71 2.48 -15.49
N VAL A 132 -7.51 2.83 -15.94
CA VAL A 132 -6.98 2.59 -17.30
C VAL A 132 -5.78 1.64 -17.30
N ASP A 133 -5.47 1.05 -16.13
CA ASP A 133 -4.42 0.06 -15.96
C ASP A 133 -3.02 0.52 -16.42
N CYS A 134 -2.72 1.81 -16.29
CA CYS A 134 -1.49 2.43 -16.80
C CYS A 134 -0.25 2.30 -15.90
N ILE A 135 -0.22 1.35 -14.96
CA ILE A 135 0.85 1.23 -13.97
C ILE A 135 1.51 -0.14 -14.05
N GLU A 136 2.83 -0.13 -14.21
CA GLU A 136 3.67 -1.33 -14.28
C GLU A 136 4.63 -1.40 -13.10
N LEU A 137 5.17 -2.59 -12.87
CA LEU A 137 6.17 -2.84 -11.82
C LEU A 137 7.49 -3.23 -12.46
N ILE A 138 8.53 -2.47 -12.17
CA ILE A 138 9.90 -2.80 -12.57
C ILE A 138 10.66 -3.38 -11.39
N ASN A 139 11.49 -4.40 -11.62
CA ASN A 139 12.39 -4.91 -10.60
C ASN A 139 13.46 -3.86 -10.25
N ALA A 140 13.58 -3.51 -8.97
CA ALA A 140 14.49 -2.49 -8.48
C ALA A 140 15.55 -3.02 -7.50
N SER A 141 15.58 -4.33 -7.25
CA SER A 141 16.57 -4.97 -6.38
C SER A 141 17.30 -6.15 -7.04
N GLY A 142 17.05 -6.42 -8.32
CA GLY A 142 17.61 -7.56 -9.04
C GLY A 142 17.18 -8.87 -8.38
N GLU A 143 18.14 -9.68 -7.98
CA GLU A 143 17.91 -10.95 -7.30
C GLU A 143 17.70 -10.81 -5.77
N ALA A 144 17.96 -9.64 -5.19
CA ALA A 144 17.81 -9.45 -3.75
C ALA A 144 16.33 -9.41 -3.36
N THR A 145 15.95 -10.17 -2.32
CA THR A 145 14.57 -10.34 -1.84
C THR A 145 14.43 -10.05 -0.35
N GLY A 146 13.19 -9.96 0.14
CA GLY A 146 12.93 -9.75 1.56
C GLY A 146 13.64 -8.49 2.07
N TRP A 147 14.15 -8.54 3.31
CA TRP A 147 14.92 -7.43 3.88
C TRP A 147 16.22 -7.14 3.10
N SER A 148 16.83 -8.14 2.45
CA SER A 148 18.05 -7.93 1.66
C SER A 148 17.83 -7.05 0.42
N ALA A 149 16.59 -6.91 -0.04
CA ALA A 149 16.20 -5.98 -1.09
C ALA A 149 16.18 -4.50 -0.64
N TRP A 150 16.41 -4.24 0.65
CA TRP A 150 16.35 -2.92 1.28
C TRP A 150 17.65 -2.58 2.01
N SER A 151 18.03 -1.31 1.97
CA SER A 151 18.97 -0.74 2.94
C SER A 151 18.22 -0.14 4.13
N ALA A 152 18.89 -0.03 5.29
CA ALA A 152 18.33 0.64 6.46
C ALA A 152 17.92 2.09 6.14
N ALA A 153 18.71 2.79 5.32
CA ALA A 153 18.42 4.15 4.88
C ALA A 153 17.15 4.23 4.00
N GLN A 154 16.93 3.25 3.12
CA GLN A 154 15.72 3.20 2.29
C GLN A 154 14.46 2.93 3.13
N ALA A 155 14.54 1.99 4.08
CA ALA A 155 13.42 1.71 4.98
C ALA A 155 13.09 2.92 5.87
N GLU A 156 14.10 3.60 6.40
CA GLU A 156 13.92 4.82 7.20
C GLU A 156 13.36 5.98 6.36
N HIS A 157 13.84 6.14 5.13
CA HIS A 157 13.27 7.12 4.19
C HIS A 157 11.78 6.84 3.93
N ALA A 158 11.42 5.60 3.62
CA ALA A 158 10.04 5.18 3.43
C ALA A 158 9.16 5.46 4.66
N ARG A 159 9.67 5.18 5.86
CA ARG A 159 9.01 5.49 7.15
C ARG A 159 8.75 6.98 7.31
N ASN A 160 9.76 7.80 7.08
CA ASN A 160 9.66 9.26 7.20
C ASN A 160 8.66 9.84 6.20
N ARG A 161 8.70 9.36 4.94
CA ARG A 161 7.71 9.74 3.92
C ARG A 161 6.29 9.38 4.32
N TYR A 162 6.07 8.18 4.86
CA TYR A 162 4.75 7.77 5.36
C TYR A 162 4.29 8.62 6.55
N GLY A 163 5.19 8.95 7.48
CA GLY A 163 4.91 9.85 8.61
C GLY A 163 4.45 11.23 8.16
N VAL A 164 5.15 11.84 7.20
CA VAL A 164 4.78 13.14 6.62
C VAL A 164 3.44 13.05 5.88
N HIS A 165 3.20 12.00 5.09
CA HIS A 165 1.93 11.79 4.41
C HIS A 165 0.75 11.70 5.40
N ARG A 166 0.92 10.94 6.50
CA ARG A 166 -0.10 10.82 7.54
C ARG A 166 -0.43 12.15 8.20
N GLN A 167 0.60 12.95 8.53
CA GLN A 167 0.41 14.29 9.09
C GLN A 167 -0.35 15.19 8.12
N ARG A 168 0.03 15.20 6.84
CA ARG A 168 -0.58 16.02 5.79
C ARG A 168 -2.04 15.67 5.53
N THR A 169 -2.37 14.38 5.48
CA THR A 169 -3.72 13.91 5.13
C THR A 169 -4.70 13.95 6.31
N GLY A 170 -4.22 14.18 7.54
CA GLY A 170 -5.03 14.09 8.75
C GLY A 170 -5.70 12.72 8.94
N ARG A 171 -5.26 11.72 8.15
CA ARG A 171 -5.89 10.42 8.05
C ARG A 171 -5.38 9.57 9.20
N LYS A 172 -6.27 9.22 10.14
CA LYS A 172 -5.98 8.17 11.12
C LYS A 172 -5.66 6.88 10.34
N ALA A 173 -4.71 6.09 10.84
CA ALA A 173 -4.14 4.89 10.19
C ALA A 173 -5.17 3.88 9.62
N ASN A 174 -6.45 3.96 10.01
CA ASN A 174 -7.49 2.97 9.72
C ASN A 174 -8.60 3.42 8.76
N ALA A 175 -8.48 4.53 8.04
CA ALA A 175 -9.52 4.91 7.08
C ALA A 175 -9.37 4.07 5.78
N PRO A 176 -10.25 3.09 5.49
CA PRO A 176 -10.12 2.24 4.32
C PRO A 176 -10.01 3.06 3.04
N VAL A 177 -9.14 2.64 2.11
CA VAL A 177 -9.13 3.18 0.75
C VAL A 177 -10.45 2.75 0.12
N ARG A 178 -11.41 3.67 0.02
CA ARG A 178 -12.72 3.42 -0.58
C ARG A 178 -12.49 2.97 -2.02
N THR A 179 -12.68 1.68 -2.28
CA THR A 179 -12.68 1.15 -3.64
C THR A 179 -13.96 1.59 -4.33
N THR A 180 -13.95 1.63 -5.66
CA THR A 180 -15.13 1.93 -6.48
C THR A 180 -16.30 0.99 -6.16
N ALA A 181 -16.00 -0.24 -5.72
CA ALA A 181 -16.98 -1.22 -5.25
C ALA A 181 -17.64 -0.82 -3.91
N GLN A 182 -16.88 -0.29 -2.95
CA GLN A 182 -17.40 0.11 -1.62
C GLN A 182 -18.29 1.36 -1.68
N THR A 183 -17.98 2.31 -2.57
CA THR A 183 -18.85 3.48 -2.78
C THR A 183 -20.24 3.14 -3.34
N ALA A 184 -20.40 1.99 -4.02
CA ALA A 184 -21.68 1.58 -4.56
C ALA A 184 -22.63 1.00 -3.48
N ALA A 185 -22.08 0.34 -2.45
CA ALA A 185 -22.88 -0.27 -1.39
C ALA A 185 -23.42 0.76 -0.38
N GLU A 186 -22.67 1.81 -0.09
CA GLU A 186 -23.05 2.83 0.90
C GLU A 186 -24.10 3.82 0.37
N GLN A 187 -24.13 4.03 -0.96
CA GLN A 187 -25.16 4.82 -1.63
C GLN A 187 -26.54 4.15 -1.65
N ALA A 188 -26.62 2.85 -1.33
CA ALA A 188 -27.88 2.13 -1.24
C ALA A 188 -28.63 2.34 0.09
N GLY A 189 -27.98 2.91 1.12
CA GLY A 189 -28.54 3.06 2.46
C GLY A 189 -29.12 4.44 2.80
N ALA A 190 -28.99 5.43 1.92
CA ALA A 190 -29.41 6.80 2.20
C ALA A 190 -30.10 7.43 0.99
N GLN A 191 -31.34 7.01 0.71
CA GLN A 191 -32.25 7.75 -0.17
C GLN A 191 -33.70 7.49 0.28
N ALA A 192 -34.16 8.31 1.21
CA ALA A 192 -35.59 8.55 1.41
C ALA A 192 -36.02 9.69 0.47
N ASP A 193 -36.99 9.35 -0.38
CA ASP A 193 -37.93 10.17 -1.14
C ASP A 193 -37.54 11.58 -1.63
N THR A 194 -37.21 11.68 -2.91
CA THR A 194 -37.70 12.75 -3.81
C THR A 194 -37.65 12.26 -5.26
N PRO A 195 -38.70 12.44 -6.10
CA PRO A 195 -38.67 11.93 -7.46
C PRO A 195 -37.82 12.84 -8.35
N SER A 196 -36.70 12.30 -8.86
CA SER A 196 -35.93 12.92 -9.94
C SER A 196 -35.62 11.89 -11.05
N ALA A 197 -35.59 12.37 -12.28
CA ALA A 197 -35.58 11.68 -13.57
C ALA A 197 -34.41 10.67 -13.77
N PRO A 198 -34.46 9.77 -14.79
CA PRO A 198 -33.71 8.52 -14.79
C PRO A 198 -32.20 8.75 -14.94
N ALA A 199 -31.44 8.36 -13.91
CA ALA A 199 -29.98 8.54 -13.81
C ALA A 199 -29.19 7.24 -14.11
N THR A 200 -29.67 6.39 -15.03
CA THR A 200 -29.16 5.02 -15.19
C THR A 200 -28.06 4.84 -16.25
N ASP A 201 -27.84 5.79 -17.17
CA ASP A 201 -26.94 5.54 -18.33
C ASP A 201 -25.48 6.03 -18.17
N LYS A 202 -25.20 7.07 -17.38
CA LYS A 202 -23.87 7.72 -17.39
C LYS A 202 -22.77 6.86 -16.77
N LYS A 203 -23.06 6.18 -15.65
CA LYS A 203 -22.07 5.33 -14.94
C LYS A 203 -21.73 4.08 -15.74
N ALA A 204 -22.73 3.46 -16.36
CA ALA A 204 -22.55 2.32 -17.25
C ALA A 204 -21.74 2.70 -18.50
N THR A 205 -22.05 3.85 -19.12
CA THR A 205 -21.30 4.37 -20.27
C THR A 205 -19.84 4.64 -19.93
N LEU A 206 -19.57 5.30 -18.80
CA LEU A 206 -18.19 5.55 -18.35
C LEU A 206 -17.43 4.25 -18.05
N ALA A 207 -18.06 3.29 -17.39
CA ALA A 207 -17.46 1.98 -17.14
C ALA A 207 -17.13 1.25 -18.45
N ALA A 208 -18.01 1.32 -19.45
CA ALA A 208 -17.77 0.74 -20.77
C ALA A 208 -16.61 1.42 -21.52
N ILE A 209 -16.50 2.75 -21.45
CA ILE A 209 -15.38 3.50 -22.03
C ILE A 209 -14.06 3.09 -21.37
N LEU A 210 -14.03 3.02 -20.03
CA LEU A 210 -12.84 2.62 -19.28
C LEU A 210 -12.45 1.16 -19.56
N ALA A 211 -13.41 0.24 -19.62
CA ALA A 211 -13.17 -1.15 -19.96
C ALA A 211 -12.59 -1.30 -21.38
N LYS A 212 -13.11 -0.52 -22.35
CA LYS A 212 -12.58 -0.51 -23.71
C LYS A 212 -11.15 0.02 -23.76
N ALA A 213 -10.85 1.12 -23.05
CA ALA A 213 -9.49 1.65 -22.97
C ALA A 213 -8.51 0.63 -22.36
N LYS A 214 -8.93 -0.07 -21.29
CA LYS A 214 -8.14 -1.14 -20.68
C LYS A 214 -7.89 -2.31 -21.65
N ALA A 215 -8.90 -2.74 -22.40
CA ALA A 215 -8.77 -3.80 -23.39
C ALA A 215 -7.84 -3.42 -24.56
N GLN A 216 -7.86 -2.15 -24.99
CA GLN A 216 -6.97 -1.64 -26.03
C GLN A 216 -5.51 -1.66 -25.59
N ARG A 217 -5.22 -1.32 -24.33
CA ARG A 217 -3.87 -1.39 -23.77
C ARG A 217 -3.37 -2.84 -23.68
N ALA A 218 -4.22 -3.77 -23.24
CA ALA A 218 -3.82 -5.18 -23.07
C ALA A 218 -3.48 -5.90 -24.38
N GLY A 219 -3.88 -5.35 -25.54
CA GLY A 219 -3.58 -5.89 -26.86
C GLY A 219 -2.52 -5.10 -27.65
N ALA A 220 -1.93 -4.07 -27.07
CA ALA A 220 -0.85 -3.26 -27.65
C ALA A 220 0.51 -3.71 -27.10
#